data_AF-A0A923YIA1-F1
#
_entry.id   AF-A0A923YIA1-F1
#
_cell.length_a   1.000
_cell.length_b   1.000
_cell.length_c   1.000
_cell.angle_alpha   90.00
_cell.angle_beta   90.00
_cell.angle_gamma   90.00
#
_symmetry.space_group_name_H-M   'P 1'
#
loop_
_entity.id
_entity.type
_entity.pdbx_description
1 polymer ?
#
loop_
_entity_poly.entity_id
_entity_poly.type
_entity_poly.pdbx_seq_one_letter_code
_entity_poly.pdbx_strand_id
1 'polypeptide(L)'
;MEPVDTIAGRAIPFGRKNVDTDVIIPAHWLKTITREGLGRGAFETIRSDPDNLFDSAEFKGAPILIAGDNFGCGSSREHAAWALLDMGVRAVIAPSFSDIFAGNAFKNGILAVALPQEAIDRLMVVAQTDPVHIDLETQTVTTPFQDRFTFAIDPFRKDCLLGGLDEVGLTMKRGDAIAAYEAKVLADRPFLTHGTTCAGAAKPAGEVQAMPQNTVVRLVKRPSGMVTPDCFAIAEEAVTAPAEGEVTVKVAFVSLDPAMRGWMVDRESYVPPIGLGEVMRAGVVGHVIASKAPGLAVGDTVTGWGGVAQHLTGPAMLFTKVDPAVAAAVPLERLLGGLGMPGATAYFGLLDVGAMKQGETVVVSGASGAVGAMVGQIAKLKGG
;
A
#
# COMPACT_ATOMS: atom_id res chain seq x y z
N MET A 1 8.69 11.09 -12.07
CA MET A 1 9.92 10.54 -12.71
C MET A 1 10.51 11.60 -13.65
N GLU A 2 11.80 11.58 -13.97
CA GLU A 2 12.38 12.55 -14.93
C GLU A 2 11.96 12.22 -16.38
N PRO A 3 11.64 13.23 -17.22
CA PRO A 3 11.42 13.02 -18.64
C PRO A 3 12.61 12.32 -19.32
N VAL A 4 12.29 11.51 -20.32
CA VAL A 4 13.24 10.83 -21.20
C VAL A 4 12.88 11.18 -22.64
N ASP A 5 13.67 12.03 -23.27
CA ASP A 5 13.53 12.40 -24.68
C ASP A 5 14.67 11.81 -25.53
N THR A 6 15.90 12.16 -25.17
CA THR A 6 17.15 11.75 -25.81
C THR A 6 18.13 11.30 -24.74
N ILE A 7 18.85 10.22 -25.04
CA ILE A 7 19.91 9.71 -24.17
C ILE A 7 21.15 9.55 -25.03
N ALA A 8 22.20 10.31 -24.72
CA ALA A 8 23.45 10.31 -25.45
C ALA A 8 24.62 10.13 -24.49
N GLY A 9 25.60 9.32 -24.88
CA GLY A 9 26.82 9.18 -24.12
C GLY A 9 27.59 7.90 -24.43
N ARG A 10 28.61 7.64 -23.63
CA ARG A 10 29.28 6.34 -23.61
C ARG A 10 28.25 5.27 -23.22
N ALA A 11 28.33 4.12 -23.85
CA ALA A 11 27.52 2.96 -23.52
C ALA A 11 28.42 1.86 -22.95
N ILE A 12 28.03 1.21 -21.87
CA ILE A 12 28.78 0.11 -21.27
C ILE A 12 28.56 -1.14 -22.13
N PRO A 13 29.57 -1.69 -22.82
CA PRO A 13 29.41 -2.86 -23.69
C PRO A 13 29.50 -4.16 -22.87
N PHE A 14 28.50 -4.43 -22.05
CA PHE A 14 28.52 -5.56 -21.12
C PHE A 14 28.24 -6.90 -21.80
N GLY A 15 27.28 -6.95 -22.73
CA GLY A 15 27.01 -8.10 -23.62
C GLY A 15 26.61 -9.42 -22.96
N ARG A 16 26.60 -9.50 -21.63
CA ARG A 16 26.29 -10.73 -20.89
C ARG A 16 24.81 -11.07 -21.01
N LYS A 17 24.51 -12.34 -21.31
CA LYS A 17 23.15 -12.88 -21.37
C LYS A 17 22.67 -13.35 -20.00
N ASN A 18 21.36 -13.44 -19.81
CA ASN A 18 20.71 -13.94 -18.59
C ASN A 18 21.23 -13.24 -17.32
N VAL A 19 21.33 -11.91 -17.38
CA VAL A 19 21.69 -11.09 -16.23
C VAL A 19 20.46 -10.97 -15.35
N ASP A 20 20.40 -11.79 -14.29
CA ASP A 20 19.27 -11.78 -13.38
C ASP A 20 19.33 -10.61 -12.38
N THR A 21 18.23 -10.40 -11.64
CA THR A 21 18.14 -9.31 -10.66
C THR A 21 19.11 -9.40 -9.49
N ASP A 22 19.59 -10.60 -9.13
CA ASP A 22 20.62 -10.76 -8.08
C ASP A 22 21.99 -10.32 -8.59
N VAL A 23 22.30 -10.56 -9.87
CA VAL A 23 23.50 -10.05 -10.54
C VAL A 23 23.45 -8.53 -10.65
N ILE A 24 22.28 -7.95 -10.92
CA ILE A 24 22.11 -6.49 -10.94
C ILE A 24 22.28 -5.91 -9.53
N ILE A 25 21.62 -6.48 -8.52
CA ILE A 25 21.79 -6.07 -7.12
C ILE A 25 21.58 -7.24 -6.14
N PRO A 26 22.61 -7.59 -5.33
CA PRO A 26 22.51 -8.71 -4.39
C PRO A 26 21.45 -8.50 -3.30
N ALA A 27 20.85 -9.60 -2.84
CA ALA A 27 19.73 -9.59 -1.90
C ALA A 27 20.00 -8.87 -0.55
N HIS A 28 21.25 -8.79 -0.11
CA HIS A 28 21.59 -8.16 1.17
C HIS A 28 21.45 -6.63 1.15
N TRP A 29 21.41 -6.00 -0.04
CA TRP A 29 21.14 -4.58 -0.22
C TRP A 29 19.65 -4.21 -0.09
N LEU A 30 18.75 -5.20 -0.08
CA LEU A 30 17.30 -4.98 -0.17
C LEU A 30 16.60 -4.67 1.15
N LYS A 31 17.37 -4.42 2.22
CA LYS A 31 16.82 -4.08 3.55
C LYS A 31 16.55 -2.59 3.73
N THR A 32 16.93 -1.76 2.76
CA THR A 32 16.70 -0.32 2.80
C THR A 32 15.30 0.04 2.30
N ILE A 33 14.82 1.20 2.74
CA ILE A 33 13.63 1.87 2.18
C ILE A 33 14.00 3.09 1.33
N THR A 34 15.30 3.42 1.25
CA THR A 34 15.82 4.56 0.46
C THR A 34 16.23 4.11 -0.93
N ARG A 35 15.95 4.96 -1.93
CA ARG A 35 16.42 4.73 -3.31
C ARG A 35 17.89 5.12 -3.49
N GLU A 36 18.35 6.09 -2.71
CA GLU A 36 19.71 6.63 -2.75
C GLU A 36 20.73 5.64 -2.18
N GLY A 37 21.90 5.58 -2.82
CA GLY A 37 23.05 4.78 -2.38
C GLY A 37 23.06 3.34 -2.87
N LEU A 38 22.00 2.88 -3.54
CA LEU A 38 21.91 1.53 -4.11
C LEU A 38 22.84 1.30 -5.31
N GLY A 39 23.30 2.36 -5.97
CA GLY A 39 24.29 2.29 -7.05
C GLY A 39 25.64 1.71 -6.60
N ARG A 40 25.91 1.70 -5.29
CA ARG A 40 27.10 1.01 -4.72
C ARG A 40 26.98 -0.50 -4.80
N GLY A 41 25.77 -1.04 -4.65
CA GLY A 41 25.48 -2.47 -4.77
C GLY A 41 25.20 -2.93 -6.20
N ALA A 42 25.03 -1.99 -7.14
CA ALA A 42 24.80 -2.30 -8.56
C ALA A 42 25.98 -3.10 -9.12
N PHE A 43 25.71 -4.30 -9.63
CA PHE A 43 26.69 -5.23 -10.19
C PHE A 43 27.87 -5.57 -9.25
N GLU A 44 27.65 -5.57 -7.93
CA GLU A 44 28.70 -5.74 -6.92
C GLU A 44 29.65 -6.93 -7.20
N THR A 45 29.10 -8.10 -7.53
CA THR A 45 29.89 -9.30 -7.81
C THR A 45 30.74 -9.18 -9.08
N ILE A 46 30.31 -8.39 -10.06
CA ILE A 46 31.10 -8.11 -11.27
C ILE A 46 32.15 -7.04 -10.98
N ARG A 47 31.79 -6.03 -10.19
CA ARG A 47 32.64 -4.91 -9.82
C ARG A 47 33.70 -5.24 -8.77
N SER A 48 33.63 -6.42 -8.17
CA SER A 48 34.72 -6.92 -7.33
C SER A 48 35.99 -7.24 -8.13
N ASP A 49 35.87 -7.42 -9.45
CA ASP A 49 37.02 -7.48 -10.35
C ASP A 49 37.60 -6.06 -10.53
N PRO A 50 38.89 -5.81 -10.21
CA PRO A 50 39.53 -4.51 -10.40
C PRO A 50 39.51 -4.00 -11.84
N ASP A 51 39.47 -4.90 -12.83
CA ASP A 51 39.50 -4.56 -14.26
C ASP A 51 38.10 -4.50 -14.88
N ASN A 52 37.05 -4.40 -14.05
CA ASN A 52 35.68 -4.39 -14.52
C ASN A 52 35.34 -3.16 -15.38
N LEU A 53 34.42 -3.35 -16.33
CA LEU A 53 33.97 -2.30 -17.24
C LEU A 53 33.18 -1.19 -16.55
N PHE A 54 32.45 -1.47 -15.45
CA PHE A 54 31.51 -0.52 -14.85
C PHE A 54 32.22 0.62 -14.09
N ASP A 55 33.40 0.34 -13.54
CA ASP A 55 34.21 1.30 -12.79
C ASP A 55 35.38 1.89 -13.60
N SER A 56 35.55 1.49 -14.86
CA SER A 56 36.60 2.01 -15.75
C SER A 56 36.42 3.51 -16.00
N ALA A 57 37.53 4.22 -16.28
CA ALA A 57 37.49 5.66 -16.54
C ALA A 57 36.60 6.04 -17.74
N GLU A 58 36.47 5.14 -18.70
CA GLU A 58 35.73 5.33 -19.95
C GLU A 58 34.21 5.13 -19.80
N PHE A 59 33.77 4.35 -18.82
CA PHE A 59 32.40 3.85 -18.71
C PHE A 59 31.72 4.18 -17.38
N LYS A 60 32.48 4.59 -16.36
CA LYS A 60 31.92 5.01 -15.07
C LYS A 60 30.94 6.17 -15.25
N GLY A 61 29.71 5.97 -14.81
CA GLY A 61 28.61 6.94 -14.96
C GLY A 61 28.01 7.01 -16.36
N ALA A 62 28.31 6.06 -17.25
CA ALA A 62 27.70 5.96 -18.57
C ALA A 62 26.17 5.80 -18.47
N PRO A 63 25.38 6.56 -19.25
CA PRO A 63 23.93 6.53 -19.18
C PRO A 63 23.28 5.34 -19.89
N ILE A 64 24.04 4.59 -20.70
CA ILE A 64 23.53 3.49 -21.52
C ILE A 64 24.26 2.20 -21.14
N LEU A 65 23.52 1.11 -20.93
CA LEU A 65 24.05 -0.24 -20.78
C LEU A 65 23.65 -1.09 -21.98
N ILE A 66 24.62 -1.72 -22.65
CA ILE A 66 24.34 -2.71 -23.71
C ILE A 66 24.55 -4.10 -23.11
N ALA A 67 23.47 -4.89 -23.06
CA ALA A 67 23.47 -6.22 -22.47
C ALA A 67 23.09 -7.30 -23.49
N GLY A 68 23.27 -8.56 -23.08
CA GLY A 68 22.84 -9.71 -23.85
C GLY A 68 21.38 -10.07 -23.60
N ASP A 69 20.93 -11.11 -24.29
CA ASP A 69 19.57 -11.63 -24.25
C ASP A 69 19.08 -11.95 -22.82
N ASN A 70 17.77 -11.77 -22.58
CA ASN A 70 17.07 -12.06 -21.34
C ASN A 70 17.60 -11.27 -20.12
N PHE A 71 17.73 -9.95 -20.28
CA PHE A 71 18.20 -9.06 -19.20
C PHE A 71 17.12 -8.80 -18.14
N GLY A 72 17.53 -8.77 -16.87
CA GLY A 72 16.64 -8.54 -15.73
C GLY A 72 15.76 -9.75 -15.38
N CYS A 73 16.18 -10.95 -15.76
CA CYS A 73 15.45 -12.17 -15.44
C CYS A 73 15.52 -12.53 -13.94
N GLY A 74 14.78 -13.56 -13.53
CA GLY A 74 14.71 -13.98 -12.14
C GLY A 74 13.64 -13.25 -11.33
N SER A 75 13.92 -13.01 -10.05
CA SER A 75 12.93 -12.53 -9.07
C SER A 75 12.49 -11.07 -9.31
N SER A 76 11.23 -10.75 -8.98
CA SER A 76 10.76 -9.36 -9.03
C SER A 76 11.45 -8.50 -7.97
N ARG A 77 12.30 -7.57 -8.40
CA ARG A 77 12.99 -6.61 -7.53
C ARG A 77 13.00 -5.23 -8.14
N GLU A 78 12.24 -4.31 -7.56
CA GLU A 78 12.26 -2.90 -7.98
C GLU A 78 13.62 -2.24 -7.72
N HIS A 79 14.31 -2.67 -6.65
CA HIS A 79 15.67 -2.26 -6.31
C HIS A 79 16.69 -2.42 -7.44
N ALA A 80 16.50 -3.37 -8.36
CA ALA A 80 17.37 -3.53 -9.51
C ALA A 80 17.30 -2.30 -10.43
N ALA A 81 16.11 -1.74 -10.66
CA ALA A 81 15.95 -0.50 -11.41
C ALA A 81 16.52 0.70 -10.63
N TRP A 82 16.31 0.76 -9.32
CA TRP A 82 16.89 1.84 -8.48
C TRP A 82 18.41 1.83 -8.49
N ALA A 83 19.04 0.65 -8.38
CA ALA A 83 20.48 0.50 -8.40
C ALA A 83 21.09 0.95 -9.73
N LEU A 84 20.46 0.58 -10.86
CA LEU A 84 20.87 1.05 -12.18
C LEU A 84 20.74 2.57 -12.32
N LEU A 85 19.62 3.14 -11.88
CA LEU A 85 19.38 4.57 -11.95
C LEU A 85 20.36 5.37 -11.09
N ASP A 86 20.61 4.94 -9.85
CA ASP A 86 21.55 5.55 -8.91
C ASP A 86 23.02 5.39 -9.36
N MET A 87 23.32 4.36 -10.16
CA MET A 87 24.59 4.20 -10.87
C MET A 87 24.73 5.15 -12.08
N GLY A 88 23.63 5.76 -12.53
CA GLY A 88 23.57 6.71 -13.66
C GLY A 88 22.98 6.15 -14.95
N VAL A 89 22.59 4.87 -14.99
CA VAL A 89 22.01 4.24 -16.18
C VAL A 89 20.58 4.72 -16.40
N ARG A 90 20.34 5.31 -17.58
CA ARG A 90 19.04 5.81 -18.05
C ARG A 90 18.41 4.93 -19.13
N ALA A 91 19.21 4.14 -19.84
CA ALA A 91 18.72 3.17 -20.80
C ALA A 91 19.50 1.85 -20.77
N VAL A 92 18.79 0.76 -21.04
CA VAL A 92 19.39 -0.55 -21.29
C VAL A 92 18.99 -1.01 -22.69
N ILE A 93 19.98 -1.39 -23.50
CA ILE A 93 19.79 -1.95 -24.85
C ILE A 93 20.10 -3.44 -24.78
N ALA A 94 19.18 -4.30 -25.19
CA ALA A 94 19.36 -5.76 -25.20
C ALA A 94 18.49 -6.44 -26.26
N PRO A 95 18.73 -7.72 -26.60
CA PRO A 95 17.81 -8.49 -27.45
C PRO A 95 16.43 -8.70 -26.85
N SER A 96 16.37 -8.94 -25.54
CA SER A 96 15.12 -9.14 -24.80
C SER A 96 15.28 -8.83 -23.32
N PHE A 97 14.14 -8.62 -22.66
CA PHE A 97 14.04 -8.33 -21.23
C PHE A 97 13.01 -9.25 -20.59
N SER A 98 13.17 -9.50 -19.29
CA SER A 98 12.06 -9.97 -18.47
C SER A 98 10.97 -8.91 -18.39
N ASP A 99 9.71 -9.31 -18.55
CA ASP A 99 8.55 -8.41 -18.48
C ASP A 99 8.48 -7.64 -17.15
N ILE A 100 8.83 -8.32 -16.05
CA ILE A 100 8.82 -7.74 -14.70
C ILE A 100 9.87 -6.64 -14.60
N PHE A 101 11.11 -6.91 -15.03
CA PHE A 101 12.16 -5.91 -15.02
C PHE A 101 11.82 -4.74 -15.94
N ALA A 102 11.35 -4.99 -17.15
CA ALA A 102 10.96 -3.95 -18.09
C ALA A 102 9.84 -3.05 -17.54
N GLY A 103 8.88 -3.62 -16.80
CA GLY A 103 7.85 -2.87 -16.09
C GLY A 103 8.42 -1.97 -14.99
N ASN A 104 9.32 -2.49 -14.16
CA ASN A 104 9.96 -1.71 -13.09
C ASN A 104 10.90 -0.63 -13.64
N ALA A 105 11.66 -0.94 -14.69
CA ALA A 105 12.53 0.01 -15.39
C ALA A 105 11.71 1.19 -15.91
N PHE A 106 10.60 0.94 -16.62
CA PHE A 106 9.67 1.95 -17.08
C PHE A 106 9.15 2.84 -15.93
N LYS A 107 8.65 2.22 -14.85
CA LYS A 107 8.12 2.94 -13.67
C LYS A 107 9.14 3.85 -12.99
N ASN A 108 10.42 3.55 -13.16
CA ASN A 108 11.53 4.31 -12.58
C ASN A 108 12.25 5.21 -13.60
N GLY A 109 11.75 5.35 -14.83
CA GLY A 109 12.35 6.23 -15.84
C GLY A 109 13.58 5.70 -16.54
N ILE A 110 13.74 4.38 -16.57
CA ILE A 110 14.76 3.70 -17.39
C ILE A 110 14.11 3.20 -18.68
N LEU A 111 14.70 3.55 -19.82
CA LEU A 111 14.26 3.09 -21.13
C LEU A 111 14.87 1.72 -21.47
N ALA A 112 14.02 0.70 -21.60
CA ALA A 112 14.41 -0.62 -22.10
C ALA A 112 14.25 -0.66 -23.63
N VAL A 113 15.36 -0.76 -24.35
CA VAL A 113 15.42 -0.75 -25.82
C VAL A 113 15.70 -2.16 -26.32
N ALA A 114 14.68 -2.80 -26.89
CA ALA A 114 14.82 -4.12 -27.50
C ALA A 114 15.28 -4.00 -28.96
N LEU A 115 16.40 -4.62 -29.33
CA LEU A 115 16.94 -4.64 -30.69
C LEU A 115 17.38 -6.04 -31.12
N PRO A 116 17.37 -6.38 -32.42
CA PRO A 116 17.91 -7.65 -32.91
C PRO A 116 19.39 -7.84 -32.53
N GLN A 117 19.83 -9.09 -32.39
CA GLN A 117 21.20 -9.43 -31.98
C GLN A 117 22.27 -8.78 -32.89
N GLU A 118 22.03 -8.68 -34.20
CA GLU A 118 22.95 -8.03 -35.14
C GLU A 118 23.21 -6.55 -34.79
N ALA A 119 22.19 -5.84 -34.33
CA ALA A 119 22.34 -4.46 -33.87
C ALA A 119 23.09 -4.39 -32.54
N ILE A 120 22.85 -5.35 -31.63
CA ILE A 120 23.62 -5.48 -30.39
C ILE A 120 25.09 -5.69 -30.68
N ASP A 121 25.43 -6.62 -31.56
CA ASP A 121 26.82 -6.93 -31.93
C ASP A 121 27.52 -5.70 -32.53
N ARG A 122 26.83 -4.96 -33.40
CA ARG A 122 27.33 -3.69 -33.96
C ARG A 122 27.55 -2.63 -32.87
N LEU A 123 26.58 -2.44 -31.98
CA LEU A 123 26.67 -1.46 -30.90
C LEU A 123 27.76 -1.80 -29.87
N MET A 124 27.98 -3.08 -29.58
CA MET A 124 29.06 -3.55 -28.71
C MET A 124 30.44 -3.16 -29.24
N VAL A 125 30.63 -3.13 -30.55
CA VAL A 125 31.87 -2.65 -31.19
C VAL A 125 31.97 -1.13 -31.11
N VAL A 126 30.92 -0.41 -31.53
CA VAL A 126 30.91 1.07 -31.52
C VAL A 126 31.15 1.63 -30.13
N ALA A 127 30.48 1.06 -29.12
CA ALA A 127 30.55 1.52 -27.74
C ALA A 127 31.96 1.44 -27.13
N GLN A 128 32.88 0.66 -27.69
CA GLN A 128 34.27 0.62 -27.23
C GLN A 128 34.98 1.96 -27.41
N THR A 129 34.68 2.71 -28.46
CA THR A 129 35.42 3.94 -28.82
C THR A 129 34.53 5.17 -28.95
N ASP A 130 33.26 5.00 -29.29
CA ASP A 130 32.36 6.08 -29.66
C ASP A 130 31.06 6.09 -28.83
N PRO A 131 30.35 7.24 -28.77
CA PRO A 131 29.07 7.31 -28.07
C PRO A 131 27.94 6.66 -28.86
N VAL A 132 26.88 6.30 -28.13
CA VAL A 132 25.60 5.84 -28.67
C VAL A 132 24.54 6.89 -28.35
N HIS A 133 23.62 7.12 -29.28
CA HIS A 133 22.51 8.05 -29.13
C HIS A 133 21.18 7.31 -29.25
N ILE A 134 20.27 7.55 -28.32
CA ILE A 134 18.91 7.02 -28.32
C ILE A 134 17.95 8.20 -28.37
N ASP A 135 17.00 8.16 -29.31
CA ASP A 135 15.92 9.12 -29.46
C ASP A 135 14.60 8.39 -29.26
N LEU A 136 13.87 8.74 -28.19
CA LEU A 136 12.59 8.12 -27.87
C LEU A 136 11.44 8.64 -28.76
N GLU A 137 11.51 9.89 -29.20
CA GLU A 137 10.50 10.50 -30.07
C GLU A 137 10.45 9.77 -31.42
N THR A 138 11.61 9.57 -32.03
CA THR A 138 11.75 8.84 -33.29
C THR A 138 11.94 7.34 -33.12
N GLN A 139 12.09 6.86 -31.87
CA GLN A 139 12.32 5.47 -31.50
C GLN A 139 13.53 4.85 -32.19
N THR A 140 14.65 5.57 -32.17
CA THR A 140 15.87 5.15 -32.86
C THR A 140 17.11 5.14 -31.98
N VAL A 141 18.03 4.22 -32.28
CA VAL A 141 19.39 4.19 -31.78
C VAL A 141 20.34 4.50 -32.93
N THR A 142 21.21 5.48 -32.76
CA THR A 142 22.14 5.96 -33.78
C THR A 142 23.58 6.04 -33.28
N THR A 143 24.52 5.99 -34.21
CA THR A 143 25.96 6.12 -33.93
C THR A 143 26.58 7.21 -34.83
N PRO A 144 27.81 7.65 -34.56
CA PRO A 144 28.54 8.56 -35.45
C PRO A 144 28.80 8.00 -36.86
N PHE A 145 28.63 6.69 -37.06
CA PHE A 145 28.94 6.00 -38.31
C PHE A 145 27.71 5.77 -39.20
N GLN A 146 26.67 6.60 -39.03
CA GLN A 146 25.39 6.51 -39.77
C GLN A 146 24.59 5.23 -39.51
N ASP A 147 24.97 4.42 -38.51
CA ASP A 147 24.12 3.31 -38.07
C ASP A 147 22.80 3.89 -37.53
N ARG A 148 21.68 3.26 -37.89
CA ARG A 148 20.34 3.62 -37.41
C ARG A 148 19.50 2.37 -37.20
N PHE A 149 19.17 2.09 -35.95
CA PHE A 149 18.33 0.97 -35.54
C PHE A 149 17.01 1.49 -34.98
N THR A 150 15.89 0.95 -35.43
CA THR A 150 14.56 1.29 -34.89
C THR A 150 14.16 0.30 -33.81
N PHE A 151 13.57 0.79 -32.72
CA PHE A 151 12.97 -0.06 -31.69
C PHE A 151 11.48 0.25 -31.54
N ALA A 152 10.75 -0.67 -30.92
CA ALA A 152 9.34 -0.48 -30.61
C ALA A 152 9.16 -0.28 -29.10
N ILE A 153 8.20 0.57 -28.73
CA ILE A 153 7.74 0.76 -27.35
C ILE A 153 6.22 0.94 -27.37
N ASP A 154 5.57 0.52 -26.28
CA ASP A 154 4.14 0.78 -26.09
C ASP A 154 3.87 2.31 -26.10
N PRO A 155 2.88 2.81 -26.87
CA PRO A 155 2.62 4.25 -26.98
C PRO A 155 2.34 4.94 -25.65
N PHE A 156 1.63 4.28 -24.73
CA PHE A 156 1.36 4.86 -23.41
C PHE A 156 2.65 4.97 -22.58
N ARG A 157 3.50 3.94 -22.60
CA ARG A 157 4.83 4.01 -21.97
C ARG A 157 5.68 5.12 -22.59
N LYS A 158 5.67 5.26 -23.91
CA LYS A 158 6.39 6.34 -24.62
C LYS A 158 5.92 7.71 -24.13
N ASP A 159 4.62 7.97 -24.13
CA ASP A 159 4.05 9.25 -23.68
C ASP A 159 4.38 9.55 -22.22
N CYS A 160 4.35 8.52 -21.36
CA CYS A 160 4.75 8.63 -19.95
C CYS A 160 6.23 9.00 -19.81
N LEU A 161 7.13 8.30 -20.52
CA LEU A 161 8.56 8.56 -20.49
C LEU A 161 8.88 9.97 -21.01
N LEU A 162 8.32 10.36 -22.16
CA LEU A 162 8.51 11.71 -22.73
C LEU A 162 8.00 12.81 -21.80
N GLY A 163 6.85 12.58 -21.15
CA GLY A 163 6.25 13.55 -20.25
C GLY A 163 6.75 13.52 -18.81
N GLY A 164 7.63 12.59 -18.43
CA GLY A 164 8.02 12.36 -17.04
C GLY A 164 6.87 11.93 -16.13
N LEU A 165 5.86 11.25 -16.67
CA LEU A 165 4.62 10.93 -15.98
C LEU A 165 4.67 9.55 -15.34
N ASP A 166 4.79 9.53 -14.02
CA ASP A 166 4.47 8.35 -13.22
C ASP A 166 2.96 8.29 -12.88
N GLU A 167 2.57 7.26 -12.13
CA GLU A 167 1.18 7.05 -11.70
C GLU A 167 0.63 8.27 -10.93
N VAL A 168 1.49 8.99 -10.20
CA VAL A 168 1.13 10.22 -9.49
C VAL A 168 0.86 11.33 -10.51
N GLY A 169 1.81 11.59 -11.42
CA GLY A 169 1.67 12.60 -12.47
C GLY A 169 0.44 12.38 -13.36
N LEU A 170 0.13 11.13 -13.70
CA LEU A 170 -1.08 10.75 -14.44
C LEU A 170 -2.36 11.05 -13.66
N THR A 171 -2.36 10.80 -12.36
CA THR A 171 -3.49 11.12 -11.47
C THR A 171 -3.69 12.63 -11.38
N MET A 172 -2.61 13.39 -11.20
CA MET A 172 -2.64 14.86 -11.13
C MET A 172 -3.16 15.50 -12.42
N LYS A 173 -2.85 14.93 -13.59
CA LYS A 173 -3.43 15.36 -14.87
C LYS A 173 -4.95 15.22 -14.95
N ARG A 174 -5.57 14.43 -14.07
CA ARG A 174 -7.03 14.24 -13.98
C ARG A 174 -7.69 15.09 -12.88
N GLY A 175 -6.99 16.09 -12.35
CA GLY A 175 -7.47 16.94 -11.24
C GLY A 175 -8.89 17.47 -11.42
N ASP A 176 -9.21 18.05 -12.58
CA ASP A 176 -10.55 18.59 -12.86
C ASP A 176 -11.64 17.51 -12.86
N ALA A 177 -11.34 16.34 -13.43
CA ALA A 177 -12.28 15.21 -13.47
C ALA A 177 -12.51 14.62 -12.07
N ILE A 178 -11.45 14.56 -11.25
CA ILE A 178 -11.53 14.14 -9.85
C ILE A 178 -12.39 15.12 -9.06
N ALA A 179 -12.12 16.42 -9.16
CA ALA A 179 -12.88 17.46 -8.47
C ALA A 179 -14.37 17.46 -8.86
N ALA A 180 -14.68 17.31 -10.15
CA ALA A 180 -16.06 17.20 -10.63
C ALA A 180 -16.77 15.96 -10.06
N TYR A 181 -16.08 14.83 -9.97
CA TYR A 181 -16.63 13.62 -9.36
C TYR A 181 -16.87 13.78 -7.85
N GLU A 182 -15.91 14.35 -7.11
CA GLU A 182 -16.05 14.61 -5.67
C GLU A 182 -17.24 15.53 -5.36
N ALA A 183 -17.40 16.62 -6.13
CA ALA A 183 -18.54 17.52 -5.99
C ALA A 183 -19.88 16.81 -6.19
N LYS A 184 -19.97 15.92 -7.19
CA LYS A 184 -21.16 15.10 -7.44
C LYS A 184 -21.45 14.15 -6.29
N VAL A 185 -20.43 13.42 -5.80
CA VAL A 185 -20.60 12.48 -4.69
C VAL A 185 -21.10 13.20 -3.43
N LEU A 186 -20.58 14.40 -3.16
CA LEU A 186 -21.00 15.21 -2.02
C LEU A 186 -22.48 15.61 -2.11
N ALA A 187 -22.94 16.02 -3.30
CA ALA A 187 -24.33 16.38 -3.54
C ALA A 187 -25.27 15.16 -3.44
N ASP A 188 -24.88 14.02 -3.99
CA ASP A 188 -25.70 12.81 -4.03
C ASP A 188 -25.72 12.06 -2.69
N ARG A 189 -24.71 12.25 -1.83
CA ARG A 189 -24.50 11.50 -0.59
C ARG A 189 -24.08 12.41 0.58
N PRO A 190 -24.91 13.37 1.00
CA PRO A 190 -24.56 14.35 2.04
C PRO A 190 -24.31 13.71 3.42
N PHE A 191 -24.80 12.49 3.65
CA PHE A 191 -24.54 11.71 4.88
C PHE A 191 -23.07 11.26 5.01
N LEU A 192 -22.25 11.36 3.95
CA LEU A 192 -20.82 11.07 4.05
C LEU A 192 -20.02 12.21 4.71
N THR A 193 -20.55 13.43 4.72
CA THR A 193 -19.89 14.61 5.30
C THR A 193 -20.47 15.09 6.61
N HIS A 194 -21.73 14.74 6.87
CA HIS A 194 -22.38 15.01 8.16
C HIS A 194 -22.40 13.71 8.95
N GLY A 195 -21.66 13.65 10.06
CA GLY A 195 -21.74 12.52 10.97
C GLY A 195 -23.20 12.21 11.32
N THR A 196 -23.58 10.94 11.36
CA THR A 196 -24.94 10.55 11.70
C THR A 196 -25.27 11.07 13.09
N THR A 197 -26.21 12.02 13.18
CA THR A 197 -26.80 12.40 14.46
C THR A 197 -27.37 11.13 15.08
N CYS A 198 -26.89 10.77 16.28
CA CYS A 198 -27.37 9.60 17.00
C CYS A 198 -28.90 9.60 17.03
N ALA A 199 -29.51 8.55 16.51
CA ALA A 199 -30.92 8.26 16.77
C ALA A 199 -31.05 7.86 18.25
N GLY A 200 -31.33 8.84 19.10
CA GLY A 200 -31.69 8.63 20.50
C GLY A 200 -30.57 8.99 21.48
N ALA A 201 -30.78 10.06 22.24
CA ALA A 201 -30.04 10.31 23.47
C ALA A 201 -30.16 9.10 24.40
N ALA A 202 -29.03 8.52 24.80
CA ALA A 202 -29.01 7.51 25.85
C ALA A 202 -29.59 8.14 27.12
N LYS A 203 -30.68 7.55 27.64
CA LYS A 203 -31.19 7.91 28.97
C LYS A 203 -30.10 7.65 30.02
N PRO A 204 -29.98 8.51 31.05
CA PRO A 204 -29.00 8.31 32.11
C PRO A 204 -29.22 6.96 32.79
N ALA A 205 -28.12 6.32 33.17
CA ALA A 205 -28.13 5.03 33.85
C ALA A 205 -28.84 5.17 35.22
N GLY A 206 -30.08 4.67 35.28
CA GLY A 206 -30.80 4.43 36.53
C GLY A 206 -30.34 3.11 37.18
N GLU A 207 -30.57 3.04 38.50
CA GLU A 207 -30.10 2.03 39.45
C GLU A 207 -30.20 0.56 39.01
N VAL A 208 -29.29 -0.24 39.57
CA VAL A 208 -29.10 -1.68 39.31
C VAL A 208 -30.34 -2.47 39.75
N GLN A 209 -31.18 -2.83 38.78
CA GLN A 209 -32.13 -3.94 38.85
C GLN A 209 -31.57 -5.16 38.10
N ALA A 210 -32.18 -6.33 38.34
CA ALA A 210 -31.82 -7.65 37.80
C ALA A 210 -31.14 -7.62 36.42
N MET A 211 -30.14 -8.51 36.21
CA MET A 211 -29.30 -8.50 35.00
C MET A 211 -30.16 -8.31 33.74
N PRO A 212 -29.88 -7.27 32.93
CA PRO A 212 -30.77 -6.88 31.85
C PRO A 212 -30.92 -7.99 30.81
N GLN A 213 -32.00 -7.95 30.05
CA GLN A 213 -32.12 -8.73 28.82
C GLN A 213 -31.05 -8.22 27.82
N ASN A 214 -30.40 -9.15 27.11
CA ASN A 214 -29.34 -8.88 26.17
C ASN A 214 -29.83 -9.18 24.75
N THR A 215 -30.06 -8.14 23.96
CA THR A 215 -30.27 -8.31 22.52
C THR A 215 -28.94 -8.63 21.84
N VAL A 216 -28.87 -9.75 21.12
CA VAL A 216 -27.71 -10.18 20.32
C VAL A 216 -28.11 -10.43 18.86
N VAL A 217 -27.19 -10.20 17.92
CA VAL A 217 -27.38 -10.50 16.50
C VAL A 217 -26.50 -11.68 16.11
N ARG A 218 -27.11 -12.78 15.72
CA ARG A 218 -26.44 -14.04 15.36
C ARG A 218 -26.45 -14.28 13.86
N LEU A 219 -25.37 -14.84 13.33
CA LEU A 219 -25.28 -15.24 11.93
C LEU A 219 -25.94 -16.62 11.76
N VAL A 220 -27.11 -16.70 11.12
CA VAL A 220 -27.88 -17.95 10.98
C VAL A 220 -27.88 -18.52 9.57
N LYS A 221 -27.42 -17.74 8.59
CA LYS A 221 -27.31 -18.19 7.20
C LYS A 221 -26.13 -17.53 6.49
N ARG A 222 -25.44 -18.30 5.65
CA ARG A 222 -24.35 -17.81 4.78
C ARG A 222 -24.93 -17.00 3.61
N PRO A 223 -24.43 -15.79 3.33
CA PRO A 223 -24.93 -14.99 2.24
C PRO A 223 -24.48 -15.54 0.87
N SER A 224 -25.42 -15.72 -0.06
CA SER A 224 -25.15 -15.95 -1.48
C SER A 224 -25.37 -14.65 -2.26
N GLY A 225 -24.31 -13.94 -2.62
CA GLY A 225 -24.41 -12.58 -3.17
C GLY A 225 -24.51 -11.52 -2.07
N MET A 226 -25.39 -10.53 -2.19
CA MET A 226 -25.55 -9.47 -1.19
C MET A 226 -25.92 -10.02 0.20
N VAL A 227 -25.50 -9.33 1.26
CA VAL A 227 -25.94 -9.66 2.62
C VAL A 227 -27.39 -9.23 2.78
N THR A 228 -28.25 -10.13 3.22
CA THR A 228 -29.69 -9.92 3.40
C THR A 228 -30.09 -10.12 4.87
N PRO A 229 -31.22 -9.53 5.33
CA PRO A 229 -31.65 -9.65 6.73
C PRO A 229 -31.82 -11.09 7.22
N ASP A 230 -32.22 -12.04 6.37
CA ASP A 230 -32.35 -13.47 6.70
C ASP A 230 -31.01 -14.18 6.94
N CYS A 231 -29.88 -13.51 6.71
CA CYS A 231 -28.57 -13.96 7.18
C CYS A 231 -28.47 -13.91 8.71
N PHE A 232 -29.32 -13.13 9.38
CA PHE A 232 -29.22 -12.85 10.81
C PHE A 232 -30.49 -13.21 11.57
N ALA A 233 -30.30 -13.60 12.84
CA ALA A 233 -31.36 -13.68 13.83
C ALA A 233 -31.06 -12.72 14.98
N ILE A 234 -32.06 -11.94 15.39
CA ILE A 234 -32.01 -11.13 16.61
C ILE A 234 -32.56 -11.99 17.74
N ALA A 235 -31.77 -12.23 18.78
CA ALA A 235 -32.13 -13.05 19.92
C ALA A 235 -32.03 -12.26 21.22
N GLU A 236 -32.85 -12.64 22.20
CA GLU A 236 -32.83 -12.08 23.54
C GLU A 236 -32.28 -13.12 24.51
N GLU A 237 -31.26 -12.75 25.26
CA GLU A 237 -30.52 -13.65 26.16
C GLU A 237 -30.32 -13.01 27.53
N ALA A 238 -30.09 -13.81 28.57
CA ALA A 238 -29.71 -13.25 29.87
C ALA A 238 -28.25 -12.78 29.82
N VAL A 239 -27.96 -11.59 30.37
CA VAL A 239 -26.55 -11.20 30.58
C VAL A 239 -25.92 -12.16 31.58
N THR A 240 -24.79 -12.75 31.20
CA THR A 240 -24.03 -13.67 32.05
C THR A 240 -23.12 -12.87 32.99
N ALA A 241 -23.10 -13.21 34.28
CA ALA A 241 -22.17 -12.60 35.23
C ALA A 241 -20.71 -13.02 34.91
N PRO A 242 -19.72 -12.14 35.05
CA PRO A 242 -18.35 -12.47 34.69
C PRO A 242 -17.77 -13.55 35.62
N ALA A 243 -17.02 -14.50 35.06
CA ALA A 243 -16.15 -15.41 35.81
C ALA A 243 -14.84 -14.70 36.22
N GLU A 244 -13.97 -15.38 36.98
CA GLU A 244 -12.67 -14.82 37.36
C GLU A 244 -11.81 -14.55 36.12
N GLY A 245 -11.23 -13.34 36.04
CA GLY A 245 -10.52 -12.87 34.84
C GLY A 245 -11.41 -12.29 33.74
N GLU A 246 -12.72 -12.23 33.94
CA GLU A 246 -13.69 -11.68 32.98
C GLU A 246 -14.30 -10.35 33.40
N VAL A 247 -14.86 -9.65 32.41
CA VAL A 247 -15.65 -8.43 32.58
C VAL A 247 -16.95 -8.53 31.80
N THR A 248 -17.95 -7.77 32.23
CA THR A 248 -19.17 -7.49 31.46
C THR A 248 -19.16 -6.03 31.02
N VAL A 249 -19.28 -5.81 29.72
CA VAL A 249 -19.29 -4.50 29.07
C VAL A 249 -20.68 -4.22 28.51
N LYS A 250 -21.27 -3.07 28.86
CA LYS A 250 -22.43 -2.52 28.16
C LYS A 250 -21.94 -1.78 26.92
N VAL A 251 -22.32 -2.29 25.75
CA VAL A 251 -21.88 -1.78 24.44
C VAL A 251 -22.61 -0.47 24.14
N ALA A 252 -21.84 0.56 23.79
CA ALA A 252 -22.37 1.84 23.31
C ALA A 252 -22.44 1.86 21.78
N PHE A 253 -21.39 1.37 21.10
CA PHE A 253 -21.33 1.27 19.64
C PHE A 253 -20.60 0.00 19.20
N VAL A 254 -20.96 -0.46 18.00
CA VAL A 254 -20.27 -1.53 17.27
C VAL A 254 -19.69 -0.99 15.96
N SER A 255 -18.59 -1.58 15.49
CA SER A 255 -18.04 -1.28 14.18
C SER A 255 -18.81 -2.03 13.07
N LEU A 256 -18.83 -1.44 11.87
CA LEU A 256 -19.26 -2.11 10.65
C LEU A 256 -18.07 -2.19 9.70
N ASP A 257 -17.40 -3.34 9.71
CA ASP A 257 -16.14 -3.51 8.99
C ASP A 257 -16.32 -4.29 7.69
N PRO A 258 -15.65 -3.93 6.58
CA PRO A 258 -15.63 -4.75 5.37
C PRO A 258 -15.16 -6.19 5.63
N ALA A 259 -14.31 -6.39 6.63
CA ALA A 259 -13.83 -7.71 7.06
C ALA A 259 -14.95 -8.63 7.55
N MET A 260 -16.04 -8.08 8.09
CA MET A 260 -17.21 -8.84 8.53
C MET A 260 -17.77 -9.72 7.40
N ARG A 261 -17.74 -9.23 6.15
CA ARG A 261 -18.15 -10.03 4.99
C ARG A 261 -17.30 -11.28 4.83
N GLY A 262 -16.00 -11.17 5.06
CA GLY A 262 -15.07 -12.29 4.98
C GLY A 262 -15.32 -13.34 6.06
N TRP A 263 -15.73 -12.91 7.26
CA TRP A 263 -16.03 -13.82 8.38
C TRP A 263 -17.36 -14.56 8.22
N MET A 264 -18.26 -14.08 7.36
CA MET A 264 -19.56 -14.72 7.10
C MET A 264 -19.48 -15.86 6.08
N VAL A 265 -18.34 -16.10 5.45
CA VAL A 265 -18.17 -17.09 4.38
C VAL A 265 -17.16 -18.14 4.83
N ASP A 266 -17.48 -19.42 4.64
CA ASP A 266 -16.61 -20.55 4.96
C ASP A 266 -15.48 -20.66 3.92
N ARG A 267 -14.48 -19.79 4.06
CA ARG A 267 -13.24 -19.78 3.27
C ARG A 267 -12.05 -19.77 4.20
N GLU A 268 -10.94 -20.30 3.73
CA GLU A 268 -9.67 -20.22 4.46
C GLU A 268 -9.27 -18.75 4.68
N SER A 269 -8.95 -18.42 5.94
CA SER A 269 -8.56 -17.08 6.35
C SER A 269 -7.76 -17.16 7.65
N TYR A 270 -6.95 -16.13 7.91
CA TYR A 270 -6.17 -15.99 9.13
C TYR A 270 -7.05 -15.81 10.38
N VAL A 271 -8.31 -15.40 10.21
CA VAL A 271 -9.33 -15.37 11.25
C VAL A 271 -10.42 -16.38 10.90
N PRO A 272 -10.77 -17.33 11.79
CA PRO A 272 -11.82 -18.30 11.54
C PRO A 272 -13.16 -17.63 11.18
N PRO A 273 -13.91 -18.22 10.22
CA PRO A 273 -15.29 -17.84 9.95
C PRO A 273 -16.16 -17.92 11.20
N ILE A 274 -17.21 -17.11 11.26
CA ILE A 274 -18.20 -17.14 12.34
C ILE A 274 -19.10 -18.35 12.15
N GLY A 275 -19.25 -19.18 13.18
CA GLY A 275 -20.15 -20.34 13.15
C GLY A 275 -21.61 -19.94 12.93
N LEU A 276 -22.41 -20.81 12.32
CA LEU A 276 -23.85 -20.58 12.26
C LEU A 276 -24.45 -20.66 13.67
N GLY A 277 -25.28 -19.69 14.02
CA GLY A 277 -25.81 -19.48 15.36
C GLY A 277 -24.90 -18.68 16.28
N GLU A 278 -23.66 -18.35 15.90
CA GLU A 278 -22.78 -17.49 16.72
C GLU A 278 -23.12 -16.01 16.58
N VAL A 279 -22.78 -15.22 17.60
CA VAL A 279 -22.94 -13.76 17.57
C VAL A 279 -22.03 -13.18 16.49
N MET A 280 -22.56 -12.25 15.70
CA MET A 280 -21.80 -11.60 14.66
C MET A 280 -20.64 -10.81 15.27
N ARG A 281 -19.40 -11.18 14.94
CA ARG A 281 -18.19 -10.53 15.45
C ARG A 281 -18.13 -9.07 15.00
N ALA A 282 -17.79 -8.18 15.93
CA ALA A 282 -17.57 -6.75 15.67
C ALA A 282 -16.56 -6.18 16.67
N GLY A 283 -15.93 -5.07 16.31
CA GLY A 283 -15.25 -4.19 17.25
C GLY A 283 -16.29 -3.42 18.07
N VAL A 284 -16.01 -3.17 19.33
CA VAL A 284 -16.95 -2.53 20.27
C VAL A 284 -16.29 -1.43 21.08
N VAL A 285 -17.09 -0.43 21.46
CA VAL A 285 -16.77 0.53 22.51
C VAL A 285 -17.92 0.58 23.49
N GLY A 286 -17.61 0.63 24.79
CA GLY A 286 -18.62 0.58 25.84
C GLY A 286 -18.06 0.80 27.22
N HIS A 287 -18.88 0.52 28.23
CA HIS A 287 -18.54 0.72 29.64
C HIS A 287 -18.60 -0.59 30.41
N VAL A 288 -17.62 -0.82 31.27
CA VAL A 288 -17.61 -1.97 32.18
C VAL A 288 -18.74 -1.80 33.21
N ILE A 289 -19.64 -2.77 33.30
CA ILE A 289 -20.74 -2.80 34.27
C ILE A 289 -20.56 -3.86 35.37
N ALA A 290 -19.71 -4.85 35.13
CA ALA A 290 -19.26 -5.82 36.13
C ALA A 290 -17.84 -6.29 35.80
N SER A 291 -17.03 -6.57 36.81
CA SER A 291 -15.66 -7.06 36.61
C SER A 291 -15.25 -8.01 37.72
N LYS A 292 -14.56 -9.10 37.34
CA LYS A 292 -13.76 -9.95 38.23
C LYS A 292 -12.34 -10.10 37.68
N ALA A 293 -11.86 -9.09 36.96
CA ALA A 293 -10.54 -9.06 36.37
C ALA A 293 -9.71 -7.92 36.94
N PRO A 294 -8.41 -8.11 37.19
CA PRO A 294 -7.52 -7.01 37.53
C PRO A 294 -7.38 -6.05 36.33
N GLY A 295 -7.29 -4.75 36.62
CA GLY A 295 -7.00 -3.71 35.61
C GLY A 295 -8.20 -3.08 34.91
N LEU A 296 -9.39 -3.66 35.01
CA LEU A 296 -10.65 -3.09 34.49
C LEU A 296 -11.68 -2.98 35.62
N ALA A 297 -12.06 -1.76 35.96
CA ALA A 297 -13.03 -1.45 37.01
C ALA A 297 -14.40 -1.09 36.42
N VAL A 298 -15.47 -1.26 37.20
CA VAL A 298 -16.81 -0.80 36.83
C VAL A 298 -16.79 0.71 36.57
N GLY A 299 -17.40 1.14 35.47
CA GLY A 299 -17.38 2.52 34.98
C GLY A 299 -16.28 2.81 33.96
N ASP A 300 -15.26 1.96 33.84
CA ASP A 300 -14.20 2.16 32.85
C ASP A 300 -14.77 2.10 31.42
N THR A 301 -14.33 3.04 30.58
CA THR A 301 -14.58 3.00 29.14
C THR A 301 -13.56 2.08 28.49
N VAL A 302 -14.03 1.15 27.66
CA VAL A 302 -13.19 0.15 27.00
C VAL A 302 -13.50 0.08 25.50
N THR A 303 -12.47 -0.24 24.72
CA THR A 303 -12.61 -0.72 23.33
C THR A 303 -12.21 -2.18 23.28
N GLY A 304 -12.72 -2.95 22.33
CA GLY A 304 -12.34 -4.36 22.24
C GLY A 304 -13.00 -5.12 21.12
N TRP A 305 -12.80 -6.43 21.13
CA TRP A 305 -13.46 -7.36 20.23
C TRP A 305 -14.50 -8.17 20.98
N GLY A 306 -15.66 -8.35 20.34
CA GLY A 306 -16.72 -9.22 20.86
C GLY A 306 -17.69 -9.52 19.75
N GLY A 307 -18.89 -8.96 19.86
CA GLY A 307 -19.91 -9.12 18.83
C GLY A 307 -21.04 -8.10 18.94
N VAL A 308 -21.94 -8.16 17.97
CA VAL A 308 -23.12 -7.30 17.89
C VAL A 308 -24.12 -7.71 18.98
N ALA A 309 -24.00 -7.08 20.14
CA ALA A 309 -24.80 -7.31 21.33
C ALA A 309 -24.93 -6.03 22.17
N GLN A 310 -25.95 -5.94 23.03
CA GLN A 310 -26.05 -4.85 24.01
C GLN A 310 -25.07 -5.00 25.18
N HIS A 311 -24.77 -6.24 25.55
CA HIS A 311 -23.86 -6.58 26.62
C HIS A 311 -22.94 -7.72 26.18
N LEU A 312 -21.66 -7.62 26.55
CA LEU A 312 -20.64 -8.62 26.27
C LEU A 312 -19.99 -9.03 27.58
N THR A 313 -20.04 -10.32 27.90
CA THR A 313 -19.26 -10.91 29.00
C THR A 313 -18.16 -11.77 28.42
N GLY A 314 -16.93 -11.57 28.88
CA GLY A 314 -15.80 -12.40 28.43
C GLY A 314 -14.46 -11.97 29.02
N PRO A 315 -13.36 -12.62 28.59
CA PRO A 315 -12.02 -12.38 29.12
C PRO A 315 -11.61 -10.91 29.03
N ALA A 316 -11.10 -10.35 30.12
CA ALA A 316 -10.67 -8.96 30.18
C ALA A 316 -9.61 -8.60 29.12
N MET A 317 -8.80 -9.58 28.70
CA MET A 317 -7.77 -9.39 27.67
C MET A 317 -8.32 -9.03 26.28
N LEU A 318 -9.62 -9.24 26.03
CA LEU A 318 -10.26 -8.81 24.78
C LEU A 318 -10.60 -7.31 24.76
N PHE A 319 -10.43 -6.64 25.90
CA PHE A 319 -10.79 -5.25 26.09
C PHE A 319 -9.57 -4.42 26.51
N THR A 320 -9.45 -3.24 25.93
CA THR A 320 -8.42 -2.24 26.25
C THR A 320 -9.10 -1.05 26.90
N LYS A 321 -8.61 -0.68 28.09
CA LYS A 321 -9.05 0.53 28.79
C LYS A 321 -8.69 1.77 27.99
N VAL A 322 -9.68 2.65 27.81
CA VAL A 322 -9.49 3.96 27.20
C VAL A 322 -9.11 4.95 28.28
N ASP A 323 -8.15 5.82 27.99
CA ASP A 323 -7.80 6.93 28.89
C ASP A 323 -9.05 7.79 29.19
N PRO A 324 -9.39 8.04 30.48
CA PRO A 324 -10.58 8.80 30.83
C PRO A 324 -10.64 10.21 30.22
N ALA A 325 -9.49 10.88 30.06
CA ALA A 325 -9.44 12.19 29.42
C ALA A 325 -9.76 12.10 27.93
N VAL A 326 -9.29 11.04 27.25
CA VAL A 326 -9.64 10.80 25.84
C VAL A 326 -11.13 10.47 25.71
N ALA A 327 -11.64 9.56 26.54
CA ALA A 327 -13.05 9.16 26.53
C ALA A 327 -14.01 10.34 26.78
N ALA A 328 -13.58 11.33 27.57
CA ALA A 328 -14.35 12.54 27.83
C ALA A 328 -14.24 13.60 26.71
N ALA A 329 -13.15 13.60 25.95
CA ALA A 329 -12.86 14.64 24.96
C ALA A 329 -13.48 14.37 23.58
N VAL A 330 -13.90 13.13 23.28
CA VAL A 330 -14.33 12.73 21.93
C VAL A 330 -15.61 11.89 21.97
N PRO A 331 -16.45 11.95 20.92
CA PRO A 331 -17.56 11.00 20.76
C PRO A 331 -17.04 9.56 20.73
N LEU A 332 -17.64 8.65 21.51
CA LEU A 332 -17.12 7.29 21.69
C LEU A 332 -16.99 6.51 20.39
N GLU A 333 -17.89 6.73 19.41
CA GLU A 333 -17.84 6.09 18.10
C GLU A 333 -16.55 6.40 17.32
N ARG A 334 -15.84 7.49 17.65
CA ARG A 334 -14.54 7.82 17.04
C ARG A 334 -13.44 6.85 17.44
N LEU A 335 -13.57 6.19 18.59
CA LEU A 335 -12.63 5.19 19.11
C LEU A 335 -12.66 3.87 18.31
N LEU A 336 -13.71 3.65 17.51
CA LEU A 336 -13.78 2.52 16.57
C LEU A 336 -13.18 2.83 15.19
N GLY A 337 -12.86 4.10 14.92
CA GLY A 337 -12.37 4.56 13.63
C GLY A 337 -11.04 5.31 13.73
N GLY A 338 -11.09 6.63 13.54
CA GLY A 338 -9.89 7.49 13.47
C GLY A 338 -9.07 7.58 14.76
N LEU A 339 -9.65 7.24 15.92
CA LEU A 339 -8.91 7.12 17.18
C LEU A 339 -8.71 5.66 17.61
N GLY A 340 -9.16 4.73 16.78
CA GLY A 340 -8.94 3.29 16.95
C GLY A 340 -7.83 2.77 16.04
N MET A 341 -7.83 1.46 15.81
CA MET A 341 -6.83 0.78 14.96
C MET A 341 -6.66 1.45 13.59
N PRO A 342 -7.72 1.79 12.82
CA PRO A 342 -7.53 2.40 11.50
C PRO A 342 -6.74 3.71 11.53
N GLY A 343 -7.03 4.58 12.49
CA GLY A 343 -6.33 5.85 12.65
C GLY A 343 -4.90 5.69 13.16
N ALA A 344 -4.68 4.79 14.13
CA ALA A 344 -3.33 4.48 14.60
C ALA A 344 -2.45 3.94 13.47
N THR A 345 -2.95 2.97 12.69
CA THR A 345 -2.24 2.44 11.52
C THR A 345 -1.95 3.52 10.49
N ALA A 346 -2.91 4.41 10.20
CA ALA A 346 -2.69 5.51 9.28
C ALA A 346 -1.64 6.50 9.79
N TYR A 347 -1.71 6.88 11.07
CA TYR A 347 -0.81 7.84 11.70
C TYR A 347 0.63 7.32 11.72
N PHE A 348 0.86 6.14 12.30
CA PHE A 348 2.20 5.58 12.41
C PHE A 348 2.76 5.16 11.04
N GLY A 349 1.90 4.62 10.16
CA GLY A 349 2.30 4.26 8.81
C GLY A 349 2.77 5.47 8.00
N LEU A 350 2.03 6.58 8.06
CA LEU A 350 2.35 7.77 7.27
C LEU A 350 3.47 8.62 7.89
N LEU A 351 3.40 8.88 9.19
CA LEU A 351 4.26 9.87 9.86
C LEU A 351 5.54 9.27 10.44
N ASP A 352 5.48 8.04 10.97
CA ASP A 352 6.64 7.43 11.63
C ASP A 352 7.43 6.55 10.65
N VAL A 353 6.74 5.65 9.94
CA VAL A 353 7.36 4.74 8.97
C VAL A 353 7.60 5.44 7.63
N GLY A 354 6.56 6.10 7.10
CA GLY A 354 6.63 6.86 5.85
C GLY A 354 7.39 8.18 5.98
N ALA A 355 7.56 8.69 7.20
CA ALA A 355 8.28 9.93 7.50
C ALA A 355 7.85 11.13 6.63
N MET A 356 6.55 11.22 6.31
CA MET A 356 5.99 12.26 5.45
C MET A 356 6.36 13.66 5.96
N LYS A 357 6.85 14.51 5.06
CA LYS A 357 7.15 15.92 5.33
C LYS A 357 6.05 16.84 4.83
N GLN A 358 5.99 18.02 5.44
CA GLN A 358 5.04 19.05 5.03
C GLN A 358 5.28 19.46 3.57
N GLY A 359 4.21 19.52 2.78
CA GLY A 359 4.25 19.90 1.36
C GLY A 359 4.60 18.77 0.39
N GLU A 360 4.89 17.55 0.87
CA GLU A 360 5.08 16.39 0.00
C GLU A 360 3.74 15.89 -0.57
N THR A 361 3.73 15.50 -1.84
CA THR A 361 2.56 14.86 -2.46
C THR A 361 2.45 13.41 -2.01
N VAL A 362 1.30 13.05 -1.44
CA VAL A 362 1.04 11.67 -0.98
C VAL A 362 0.08 10.96 -1.91
N VAL A 363 0.46 9.76 -2.36
CA VAL A 363 -0.45 8.86 -3.08
C VAL A 363 -0.85 7.70 -2.18
N VAL A 364 -2.15 7.58 -1.96
CA VAL A 364 -2.75 6.54 -1.13
C VAL A 364 -3.43 5.50 -2.01
N SER A 365 -2.73 4.39 -2.26
CA SER A 365 -3.35 3.21 -2.87
C SER A 365 -4.36 2.61 -1.89
N GLY A 366 -5.62 2.43 -2.31
CA GLY A 366 -6.69 1.94 -1.44
C GLY A 366 -7.33 3.00 -0.53
N ALA A 367 -7.35 4.27 -0.94
CA ALA A 367 -7.96 5.39 -0.22
C ALA A 367 -9.44 5.18 0.19
N SER A 368 -10.17 4.28 -0.47
CA SER A 368 -11.55 3.95 -0.13
C SER A 368 -11.70 3.10 1.15
N GLY A 369 -10.61 2.54 1.69
CA GLY A 369 -10.63 1.81 2.95
C GLY A 369 -10.54 2.72 4.17
N ALA A 370 -10.90 2.22 5.36
CA ALA A 370 -10.90 3.01 6.60
C ALA A 370 -9.51 3.60 6.92
N VAL A 371 -8.44 2.82 6.77
CA VAL A 371 -7.05 3.29 6.96
C VAL A 371 -6.69 4.32 5.88
N GLY A 372 -6.91 4.00 4.61
CA GLY A 372 -6.55 4.87 3.49
C GLY A 372 -7.24 6.23 3.55
N ALA A 373 -8.51 6.27 3.94
CA ALA A 373 -9.23 7.51 4.16
C ALA A 373 -8.59 8.36 5.25
N MET A 374 -8.16 7.73 6.37
CA MET A 374 -7.45 8.43 7.45
C MET A 374 -6.08 8.93 7.00
N VAL A 375 -5.32 8.13 6.22
CA VAL A 375 -4.04 8.57 5.63
C VAL A 375 -4.26 9.84 4.80
N GLY A 376 -5.29 9.86 3.94
CA GLY A 376 -5.62 11.04 3.14
C GLY A 376 -5.96 12.28 3.99
N GLN A 377 -6.72 12.12 5.08
CA GLN A 377 -7.03 13.25 5.98
C GLN A 377 -5.77 13.75 6.71
N ILE A 378 -4.92 12.85 7.20
CA ILE A 378 -3.66 13.21 7.89
C ILE A 378 -2.71 13.91 6.91
N ALA A 379 -2.57 13.39 5.69
CA ALA A 379 -1.76 14.00 4.64
C ALA A 379 -2.23 15.42 4.32
N LYS A 380 -3.54 15.63 4.11
CA LYS A 380 -4.13 16.97 3.89
C LYS A 380 -3.84 17.92 5.05
N LEU A 381 -3.96 17.48 6.31
CA LEU A 381 -3.64 18.30 7.48
C LEU A 381 -2.15 18.66 7.57
N LYS A 382 -1.27 17.85 6.99
CA LYS A 382 0.17 18.10 6.87
C LYS A 382 0.53 18.90 5.61
N GLY A 383 -0.45 19.34 4.83
CA GLY A 383 -0.24 20.13 3.61
C GLY A 383 0.22 19.32 2.41
N GLY A 384 -0.04 18.01 2.39
CA GLY A 384 0.16 17.13 1.23
C GLY A 384 -1.12 16.78 0.48
#